data_AF-A0A392U3Z5-F1
#
_entry.id   AF-A0A392U3Z5-F1
#
_cell.length_a   1.000
_cell.length_b   1.000
_cell.length_c   1.000
_cell.angle_alpha   90.00
_cell.angle_beta   90.00
_cell.angle_gamma   90.00
#
_symmetry.space_group_name_H-M   'P 1'
#
loop_
_entity.id
_entity.type
_entity.pdbx_description
1 polymer ?
#
loop_
_entity_poly.entity_id
_entity_poly.type
_entity_poly.pdbx_seq_one_letter_code
_entity_poly.pdbx_strand_id
1 'polypeptide(L)' 'KYIADPSHVIESDDIRVKDNLTIETIPLRIEGREVKKLRNKEIASVKVVWSRRRERDMGIGD' A
#
# COMPACT_ATOMS: atom_id res chain seq x y z
N LYS A 1 4.87 27.98 7.34
CA LYS A 1 4.26 28.06 8.69
C LYS A 1 3.00 27.21 8.65
N TYR A 2 2.92 26.15 9.45
CA TYR A 2 1.74 25.28 9.51
C TYR A 2 0.58 26.01 10.20
N ILE A 3 -0.65 25.80 9.73
CA ILE A 3 -1.89 26.31 10.35
C ILE A 3 -2.56 25.11 11.00
N ALA A 4 -2.68 25.14 12.32
CA ALA A 4 -3.34 24.07 13.06
C ALA A 4 -4.86 24.12 12.82
N ASP A 5 -5.41 23.02 12.33
CA ASP A 5 -6.84 22.76 12.20
C ASP A 5 -7.14 21.48 13.02
N PRO A 6 -8.16 21.48 13.89
CA PRO A 6 -8.65 20.28 14.55
C PRO A 6 -8.92 19.08 13.62
N SER A 7 -9.24 19.31 12.35
CA SER A 7 -9.39 18.24 11.33
C SER A 7 -8.09 17.50 11.02
N HIS A 8 -6.93 18.09 11.30
CA HIS A 8 -5.63 17.45 11.15
C HIS A 8 -5.28 16.53 12.34
N VAL A 9 -6.10 16.51 13.39
CA VAL A 9 -5.92 15.62 14.54
C VAL A 9 -6.47 14.25 14.15
N ILE A 10 -5.57 13.31 13.90
CA ILE A 10 -5.93 11.90 13.76
C ILE A 10 -6.16 11.36 15.17
N GLU A 11 -7.39 10.94 15.47
CA GLU A 11 -7.70 10.27 16.73
C GLU A 11 -6.82 9.02 16.87
N SER A 12 -6.14 8.92 18.00
CA SER A 12 -5.24 7.80 18.28
C SER A 12 -6.06 6.67 18.88
N ASP A 13 -6.44 5.69 18.07
CA ASP A 13 -6.92 4.40 18.58
C ASP A 13 -5.74 3.65 19.24
N ASP A 14 -6.03 2.78 20.22
CA ASP A 14 -5.06 1.80 20.76
C ASP A 14 -4.72 0.75 19.69
N ILE A 15 -3.97 1.18 18.68
CA ILE A 15 -3.52 0.32 17.58
C ILE A 15 -2.33 -0.47 18.12
N ARG A 16 -2.57 -1.75 18.43
CA ARG A 16 -1.49 -2.71 18.70
C ARG A 16 -0.68 -2.92 17.43
N VAL A 17 0.34 -2.09 17.25
CA VAL A 17 1.36 -2.20 16.22
C VAL A 17 2.20 -3.44 16.52
N LYS A 18 2.33 -4.35 15.56
CA LYS A 18 3.26 -5.48 15.68
C LYS A 18 4.69 -4.97 15.53
N ASP A 19 5.62 -5.51 16.31
CA ASP A 19 7.04 -5.12 16.31
C ASP A 19 7.68 -5.27 14.91
N ASN A 20 7.13 -6.12 14.05
CA ASN A 20 7.47 -6.25 12.63
C ASN A 20 6.29 -5.81 11.73
N LEU A 21 6.21 -4.51 11.43
CA LEU A 21 5.23 -3.88 10.53
C LEU A 21 5.29 -4.32 9.05
N THR A 22 5.88 -5.48 8.75
CA THR A 22 6.01 -5.99 7.39
C THR A 22 4.71 -6.66 6.97
N ILE A 23 3.94 -5.99 6.11
CA ILE A 23 2.77 -6.61 5.46
C ILE A 23 3.28 -7.34 4.22
N GLU A 24 3.28 -8.67 4.26
CA GLU A 24 3.54 -9.47 3.07
C GLU A 24 2.39 -9.31 2.08
N THR A 25 2.66 -8.62 0.97
CA THR A 25 1.71 -8.50 -0.14
C THR A 25 2.22 -9.26 -1.35
N ILE A 26 1.34 -10.02 -1.99
CA ILE A 26 1.67 -10.76 -3.22
C ILE A 26 0.95 -10.08 -4.39
N PRO A 27 1.63 -9.80 -5.51
CA PRO A 27 0.97 -9.29 -6.69
C PRO A 27 0.02 -10.36 -7.24
N LEU A 28 -1.26 -10.03 -7.37
CA LEU A 28 -2.28 -10.96 -7.86
C LEU A 28 -2.38 -10.93 -9.39
N ARG A 29 -2.46 -9.73 -9.97
CA ARG A 29 -2.57 -9.53 -11.43
C ARG A 29 -2.31 -8.08 -11.83
N ILE A 30 -1.99 -7.89 -13.10
CA ILE A 30 -1.96 -6.57 -13.74
C ILE A 30 -3.40 -6.19 -14.12
N GLU A 31 -3.87 -5.07 -13.60
CA GLU A 31 -5.19 -4.51 -13.89
C GLU A 31 -5.18 -3.65 -15.16
N GLY A 32 -4.04 -3.04 -15.49
CA GLY A 32 -3.94 -2.21 -16.69
C GLY A 32 -2.52 -1.80 -17.01
N ARG A 33 -2.32 -1.30 -18.22
CA ARG A 33 -1.05 -0.76 -18.70
C ARG A 33 -1.32 0.55 -19.41
N GLU A 34 -0.49 1.54 -19.15
CA GLU A 34 -0.53 2.84 -19.82
C GLU A 34 0.88 3.20 -20.29
N VAL A 35 0.98 3.79 -21.49
CA VAL A 35 2.23 4.37 -21.98
C VAL A 35 2.06 5.87 -22.11
N LYS A 36 2.87 6.63 -21.37
CA LYS A 36 2.89 8.08 -21.46
C LYS A 36 4.01 8.53 -22.38
N LYS A 37 3.63 9.25 -23.44
CA LYS A 37 4.59 9.91 -24.33
C LYS A 37 5.00 11.26 -23.73
N LEU A 38 6.29 11.46 -23.58
CA LEU A 38 6.92 12.73 -23.23
C LEU A 38 7.63 13.29 -24.46
N ARG A 39 8.21 14.49 -24.33
CA ARG A 39 8.83 15.22 -25.46
C ARG A 39 9.91 14.42 -26.20
N ASN A 40 10.64 13.56 -25.50
CA ASN A 40 11.79 12.81 -26.04
C ASN A 40 11.82 11.34 -25.62
N LYS A 41 10.78 10.84 -24.93
CA LYS A 41 10.75 9.46 -24.45
C LYS A 41 9.33 8.96 -24.23
N GLU A 42 9.15 7.65 -24.25
CA GLU A 42 7.92 6.99 -23.83
C GLU A 42 8.17 6.21 -22.54
N ILE A 43 7.23 6.27 -21.59
CA ILE A 43 7.32 5.54 -20.32
C ILE A 43 6.08 4.65 -20.19
N ALA A 44 6.30 3.35 -20.04
CA ALA A 44 5.24 2.40 -19.71
C ALA A 44 5.04 2.30 -18.19
N SER A 45 3.80 2.25 -17.76
CA SER A 45 3.37 1.98 -16.39
C SER A 45 2.33 0.87 -16.37
N VAL A 46 2.31 0.10 -15.29
CA VAL A 46 1.31 -0.96 -15.07
C VAL A 46 0.64 -0.75 -13.72
N LYS A 47 -0.67 -0.97 -13.68
CA LYS A 47 -1.45 -1.00 -12.46
C LYS A 47 -1.53 -2.45 -11.99
N VAL A 48 -1.11 -2.73 -10.77
CA VAL A 48 -1.08 -4.09 -10.20
C VAL A 48 -2.04 -4.16 -9.02
N VAL A 49 -2.84 -5.22 -8.96
CA VAL A 49 -3.64 -5.57 -7.80
C VAL A 49 -2.79 -6.39 -6.85
N TRP A 50 -2.73 -5.99 -5.58
CA TRP A 50 -1.95 -6.65 -4.54
C TRP A 50 -2.89 -7.35 -3.56
N SER A 51 -2.57 -8.59 -3.18
CA SER A 51 -3.26 -9.28 -2.10
C SER A 51 -2.72 -8.82 -0.76
N ARG A 52 -3.61 -8.56 0.19
CA ARG A 52 -3.24 -8.49 1.61
C ARG A 52 -3.23 -9.92 2.13
N ARG A 53 -2.04 -10.52 2.29
CA ARG A 53 -1.94 -11.85 2.91
C ARG A 53 -2.31 -11.69 4.39
N ARG A 54 -3.24 -12.51 4.89
CA ARG A 54 -3.51 -12.56 6.33
C ARG A 54 -2.55 -13.59 6.95
N GLU A 55 -2.03 -13.31 8.14
CA GLU A 55 -1.13 -14.25 8.84
C GLU A 55 -1.71 -15.67 9.02
N ARG A 56 -3.04 -15.80 9.09
CA ARG A 56 -3.72 -17.12 9.15
C ARG A 56 -3.42 -18.03 7.96
N ASP A 57 -2.98 -17.46 6.83
CA ASP A 57 -2.66 -18.20 5.60
C ASP A 57 -1.20 -18.70 5.57
N MET A 58 -0.44 -18.53 6.66
CA MET A 58 0.95 -19.01 6.78
C MET A 58 1.11 -20.25 7.67
N GLY A 59 0.02 -20.87 8.14
CA GLY A 59 0.11 -22.13 8.89
C GLY A 59 1.01 -22.09 10.13
N ILE A 60 1.32 -20.89 10.65
CA ILE A 60 1.92 -20.71 11.97
C ILE A 60 0.74 -20.54 12.93
N GLY A 61 0.08 -21.67 13.22
CA GLY A 61 -0.79 -21.81 14.37
C GLY A 61 -0.01 -22.47 15.49
N ASP A 62 -0.18 -21.95 16.70
CA ASP A 62 0.26 -22.40 18.04
C ASP A 62 1.02 -23.75 18.14
#